data_AF-A0A522D5B0-F1
#
_entry.id   AF-A0A522D5B0-F1
#
_cell.length_a   1.000
_cell.length_b   1.000
_cell.length_c   1.000
_cell.angle_alpha   90.00
_cell.angle_beta   90.00
_cell.angle_gamma   90.00
#
_symmetry.space_group_name_H-M   'P 1'
#
loop_
_entity.id
_entity.type
_entity.pdbx_description
1 polymer ?
#
loop_
_entity_poly.entity_id
_entity_poly.type
_entity_poly.pdbx_seq_one_letter_code
_entity_poly.pdbx_strand_id
1 'polypeptide(L)'
;MNSRQCPVPPSKSREHMFADPWEGWKPAWGRGDATPHALQERHSPSMAVALRAPQGRSAECSQRRIVDARLWEAMTQAQQDAALEIARVFESLSRGIGFQVSDWTKTPSMRGGANPAEIHARLLSGYVDWTLRCRKAGVSHSMIIDVLVFGFSCQALDSDRRVRKGSTKANLLKGLSLYCEVKGWPS
;
A
#
# COMPACT_ATOMS: atom_id res chain seq x y z
N MET A 1 57.94 -15.92 -5.78
CA MET A 1 56.80 -15.36 -6.51
C MET A 1 55.92 -16.53 -6.94
N ASN A 2 54.83 -16.80 -6.21
CA ASN A 2 53.93 -17.94 -6.48
C ASN A 2 52.67 -17.46 -7.21
N SER A 3 52.57 -17.81 -8.49
CA SER A 3 51.40 -17.57 -9.33
C SER A 3 50.24 -18.46 -8.88
N ARG A 4 49.12 -17.86 -8.46
CA ARG A 4 47.88 -18.58 -8.14
C ARG A 4 47.14 -18.91 -9.44
N GLN A 5 47.00 -20.19 -9.75
CA GLN A 5 46.07 -20.66 -10.77
C GLN A 5 44.64 -20.60 -10.21
N CYS A 6 43.70 -20.07 -11.02
CA CYS A 6 42.28 -20.10 -10.70
C CYS A 6 41.70 -21.49 -11.04
N PRO A 7 40.88 -22.09 -10.17
CA PRO A 7 40.23 -23.36 -10.46
C PRO A 7 39.18 -23.19 -11.55
N VAL A 8 39.20 -24.10 -12.52
CA VAL A 8 38.17 -24.22 -13.57
C VAL A 8 36.90 -24.81 -12.95
N PRO A 9 35.71 -24.21 -13.16
CA PRO A 9 34.47 -24.76 -12.63
C PRO A 9 34.11 -26.09 -13.32
N PRO A 10 33.57 -27.08 -12.58
CA PRO A 10 33.20 -28.37 -13.13
C PRO A 10 32.06 -28.23 -14.15
N SER A 11 32.16 -28.97 -15.26
CA SER A 11 31.12 -29.06 -16.29
C SER A 11 29.85 -29.68 -15.68
N LYS A 12 28.74 -28.93 -15.66
CA LYS A 12 27.45 -29.43 -15.16
C LYS A 12 26.90 -30.50 -16.09
N SER A 13 26.70 -31.71 -15.57
CA SER A 13 25.99 -32.80 -16.22
C SER A 13 24.52 -32.42 -16.44
N ARG A 14 23.93 -32.96 -17.52
CA ARG A 14 22.63 -32.59 -18.10
C ARG A 14 21.41 -33.05 -17.27
N GLU A 15 21.63 -33.69 -16.12
CA GLU A 15 20.58 -34.26 -15.26
C GLU A 15 19.92 -33.25 -14.30
N HIS A 16 20.43 -32.03 -14.22
CA HIS A 16 19.91 -31.00 -13.30
C HIS A 16 18.76 -30.13 -13.86
N MET A 17 18.20 -30.43 -15.03
CA MET A 17 17.16 -29.57 -15.63
C MET A 17 15.79 -29.63 -14.93
N PHE A 18 15.52 -30.64 -14.11
CA PHE A 18 14.23 -30.82 -13.41
C PHE A 18 14.33 -30.83 -11.89
N ALA A 19 15.51 -30.60 -11.32
CA ALA A 19 15.62 -30.43 -9.87
C ALA A 19 14.97 -29.09 -9.49
N ASP A 20 14.01 -29.11 -8.57
CA ASP A 20 13.43 -27.89 -8.04
C ASP A 20 14.56 -27.09 -7.36
N PRO A 21 14.90 -25.88 -7.86
CA PRO A 21 15.97 -25.08 -7.27
C PRO A 21 15.71 -24.70 -5.80
N TRP A 22 14.49 -24.96 -5.30
CA TRP A 22 14.05 -24.71 -3.94
C TRP A 22 14.04 -25.95 -3.04
N GLU A 23 14.31 -27.16 -3.55
CA GLU A 23 14.22 -28.43 -2.79
C GLU A 23 15.16 -28.47 -1.56
N GLY A 24 16.24 -27.69 -1.58
CA GLY A 24 17.17 -27.51 -0.47
C GLY A 24 17.14 -26.13 0.18
N TRP A 25 16.26 -25.22 -0.25
CA TRP A 25 16.23 -23.86 0.27
C TRP A 25 15.65 -23.86 1.70
N LYS A 26 16.50 -23.52 2.67
CA LYS A 26 16.09 -23.22 4.04
C LYS A 26 16.36 -21.74 4.28
N PRO A 27 15.37 -20.93 4.71
CA PRO A 27 15.64 -19.55 5.06
C PRO A 27 16.68 -19.52 6.17
N ALA A 28 17.84 -18.94 5.88
CA ALA A 28 18.87 -18.69 6.86
C ALA A 28 18.46 -17.48 7.70
N TRP A 29 17.57 -17.69 8.68
CA TRP A 29 17.35 -16.71 9.73
C TRP A 29 18.67 -16.58 10.50
N GLY A 30 19.34 -15.44 10.36
CA GLY A 30 20.61 -15.17 11.05
C GLY A 30 20.45 -15.43 12.55
N ARG A 31 21.47 -16.02 13.18
CA ARG A 31 21.45 -16.44 14.59
C ARG A 31 20.95 -15.31 15.50
N GLY A 32 19.75 -15.51 16.01
CA GLY A 32 19.01 -14.62 16.89
C GLY A 32 17.54 -14.81 16.59
N ASP A 33 16.70 -14.92 17.63
CA ASP A 33 15.25 -15.11 17.54
C ASP A 33 14.51 -13.88 16.95
N ALA A 34 15.13 -13.20 15.98
CA ALA A 34 14.54 -12.12 15.24
C ALA A 34 13.54 -12.72 14.27
N THR A 35 12.28 -12.78 14.72
CA THR A 35 11.14 -13.01 13.85
C THR A 35 11.23 -12.08 12.62
N PRO A 36 10.63 -12.43 11.48
CA PRO A 36 10.52 -11.51 10.33
C PRO A 36 10.02 -10.13 10.75
N HIS A 37 9.13 -10.08 11.76
CA HIS A 37 8.68 -8.86 12.41
C HIS A 37 9.81 -8.08 13.09
N ALA A 38 10.67 -8.73 13.89
CA ALA A 38 11.79 -8.06 14.55
C ALA A 38 12.84 -7.50 13.56
N LEU A 39 13.05 -8.18 12.43
CA LEU A 39 13.86 -7.66 11.33
C LEU A 39 13.19 -6.44 10.66
N GLN A 40 11.88 -6.52 10.43
CA GLN A 40 11.09 -5.41 9.89
C GLN A 40 11.11 -4.19 10.82
N GLU A 41 10.96 -4.37 12.13
CA GLU A 41 11.02 -3.29 13.13
C GLU A 41 12.39 -2.61 13.17
N ARG A 42 13.48 -3.37 13.00
CA ARG A 42 14.84 -2.82 12.93
C ARG A 42 15.05 -1.91 11.72
N HIS A 43 14.51 -2.29 10.57
CA HIS A 43 14.70 -1.56 9.31
C HIS A 43 13.60 -0.53 9.02
N SER A 44 12.45 -0.65 9.66
CA SER A 44 11.28 0.19 9.45
C SER A 44 10.42 0.17 10.73
N PRO A 45 10.87 0.90 11.77
CA PRO A 45 10.17 0.92 13.05
C PRO A 45 8.70 1.25 12.86
N SER A 46 7.82 0.47 13.47
CA SER A 46 6.38 0.68 13.43
C SER A 46 5.85 1.24 14.75
N MET A 47 4.71 1.89 14.66
CA MET A 47 3.96 2.45 15.77
C MET A 47 2.50 2.08 15.56
N ALA A 48 1.84 1.71 16.66
CA ALA A 48 0.41 1.49 16.65
C ALA A 48 -0.29 2.84 16.41
N VAL A 49 -1.03 2.93 15.31
CA VAL A 49 -1.89 4.06 14.99
C VAL A 49 -3.32 3.61 15.19
N ALA A 50 -4.05 4.34 16.03
CA ALA A 50 -5.47 4.15 16.20
C ALA A 50 -6.18 4.55 14.89
N LEU A 51 -6.74 3.58 14.19
CA LEU A 51 -7.68 3.83 13.10
C LEU A 51 -9.03 4.15 13.73
N ARG A 52 -9.62 5.27 13.33
CA ARG A 52 -10.98 5.57 13.75
C ARG A 52 -11.91 4.56 13.13
N ALA A 53 -12.63 3.87 13.98
CA ALA A 53 -13.71 3.02 13.56
C ALA A 53 -14.95 3.89 13.29
N PRO A 54 -15.75 3.58 12.25
CA PRO A 54 -17.04 4.24 12.05
C PRO A 54 -17.92 4.03 13.30
N GLN A 55 -18.71 5.05 13.64
CA GLN A 55 -19.52 5.14 14.87
C GLN A 55 -20.08 3.77 15.31
N GLY A 56 -19.66 3.30 16.49
CA GLY A 56 -20.14 2.06 17.11
C GLY A 56 -19.23 0.83 16.98
N ARG A 57 -18.08 0.93 16.28
CA ARG A 57 -17.05 -0.12 16.29
C ARG A 57 -15.89 0.24 17.24
N SER A 58 -15.28 -0.77 17.85
CA SER A 58 -14.08 -0.62 18.67
C SER A 58 -12.94 -0.02 17.83
N ALA A 59 -12.14 0.86 18.42
CA ALA A 59 -10.98 1.43 17.76
C ALA A 59 -10.05 0.31 17.26
N GLU A 60 -9.82 0.25 15.95
CA GLU A 60 -8.90 -0.71 15.35
C GLU A 60 -7.49 -0.13 15.42
N CYS A 61 -6.56 -0.84 16.07
CA CYS A 61 -5.14 -0.44 16.05
C CYS A 61 -4.45 -1.10 14.85
N SER A 62 -3.81 -0.31 14.01
CA SER A 62 -2.98 -0.79 12.91
C SER A 62 -1.51 -0.42 13.15
N GLN A 63 -0.60 -1.36 12.95
CA GLN A 63 0.84 -1.10 12.99
C GLN A 63 1.25 -0.43 11.69
N ARG A 64 1.76 0.81 11.77
CA ARG A 64 2.27 1.58 10.62
C ARG A 64 3.70 1.99 10.88
N ARG A 65 4.54 2.12 9.85
CA ARG A 65 5.90 2.65 10.02
C ARG A 65 5.83 4.04 10.64
N ILE A 66 6.74 4.41 11.55
CA ILE A 66 6.72 5.70 12.26
C ILE A 66 6.66 6.89 11.29
N VAL A 67 7.35 6.80 10.16
CA VAL A 67 7.34 7.84 9.12
C VAL A 67 5.95 7.99 8.49
N ASP A 68 5.27 6.87 8.24
CA ASP A 68 3.91 6.83 7.70
C ASP A 68 2.89 7.26 8.75
N ALA A 69 3.13 6.96 10.03
CA ALA A 69 2.30 7.42 11.15
C ALA A 69 2.36 8.94 11.31
N ARG A 70 3.55 9.55 11.25
CA ARG A 70 3.69 11.02 11.26
C ARG A 70 3.03 11.69 10.05
N LEU A 71 3.10 11.05 8.88
CA LEU A 71 2.41 11.51 7.69
C LEU A 71 0.88 11.42 7.87
N TRP A 72 0.39 10.33 8.45
CA TRP A 72 -1.02 10.11 8.77
C TRP A 72 -1.56 11.12 9.78
N GLU A 73 -0.82 11.37 10.86
CA GLU A 73 -1.16 12.38 11.88
C GLU A 73 -1.21 13.80 11.32
N ALA A 74 -0.42 14.10 10.28
CA ALA A 74 -0.44 15.40 9.61
C ALA A 74 -1.63 15.60 8.67
N MET A 75 -2.41 14.56 8.37
CA MET A 75 -3.61 14.65 7.53
C MET A 75 -4.81 15.12 8.35
N THR A 76 -5.68 15.92 7.73
CA THR A 76 -6.99 16.22 8.33
C THR A 76 -7.86 14.96 8.37
N GLN A 77 -8.91 14.96 9.19
CA GLN A 77 -9.80 13.80 9.30
C GLN A 77 -10.40 13.42 7.94
N ALA A 78 -10.87 14.42 7.17
CA ALA A 78 -11.42 14.18 5.85
C ALA A 78 -10.38 13.59 4.88
N GLN A 79 -9.11 13.98 4.99
CA GLN A 79 -8.03 13.41 4.18
C GLN A 79 -7.71 11.96 4.58
N GLN A 80 -7.78 11.62 5.87
CA GLN A 80 -7.62 10.24 6.33
C GLN A 80 -8.76 9.35 5.81
N ASP A 81 -10.01 9.84 5.92
CA ASP A 81 -11.18 9.15 5.38
C ASP A 81 -11.06 8.98 3.86
N ALA A 82 -10.56 10.01 3.16
CA ALA A 82 -10.34 9.97 1.71
C ALA A 82 -9.28 8.94 1.33
N ALA A 83 -8.18 8.86 2.09
CA ALA A 83 -7.14 7.87 1.86
C ALA A 83 -7.66 6.43 2.00
N LEU A 84 -8.49 6.16 3.01
CA LEU A 84 -9.11 4.85 3.21
C LEU A 84 -10.11 4.52 2.08
N GLU A 85 -10.93 5.49 1.66
CA GLU A 85 -11.91 5.27 0.60
C GLU A 85 -11.22 5.02 -0.76
N ILE A 86 -10.22 5.83 -1.11
CA ILE A 86 -9.41 5.64 -2.32
C ILE A 86 -8.76 4.26 -2.35
N ALA A 87 -8.15 3.83 -1.25
CA ALA A 87 -7.52 2.51 -1.17
C ALA A 87 -8.54 1.38 -1.37
N ARG A 88 -9.72 1.46 -0.74
CA ARG A 88 -10.79 0.47 -0.90
C ARG A 88 -11.30 0.39 -2.33
N VAL A 89 -11.52 1.53 -2.99
CA VAL A 89 -11.98 1.56 -4.39
C VAL A 89 -10.91 1.03 -5.35
N PHE A 90 -9.64 1.37 -5.11
CA PHE A 90 -8.55 0.84 -5.93
C PHE A 90 -8.39 -0.68 -5.76
N GLU A 91 -8.52 -1.20 -4.53
CA GLU A 91 -8.52 -2.64 -4.28
C GLU A 91 -9.69 -3.35 -4.97
N SER A 92 -10.89 -2.75 -4.99
CA SER A 92 -12.05 -3.34 -5.68
C SER A 92 -11.85 -3.35 -7.21
N LEU A 93 -11.20 -2.33 -7.76
CA LEU A 93 -10.84 -2.27 -9.18
C LEU A 93 -9.77 -3.30 -9.58
N SER A 94 -8.77 -3.50 -8.73
CA SER A 94 -7.58 -4.31 -9.05
C SER A 94 -7.76 -5.81 -8.85
N ARG A 95 -8.70 -6.25 -8.00
CA ARG A 95 -8.93 -7.68 -7.72
C ARG A 95 -9.83 -8.41 -8.73
N GLY A 96 -10.38 -7.71 -9.72
CA GLY A 96 -11.34 -8.27 -10.67
C GLY A 96 -12.68 -8.66 -10.02
N ILE A 97 -13.73 -8.80 -10.82
CA ILE A 97 -15.12 -9.06 -10.36
C ILE A 97 -15.24 -10.41 -9.59
N GLY A 98 -14.28 -11.33 -9.72
CA GLY A 98 -14.37 -12.70 -9.19
C GLY A 98 -13.95 -12.91 -7.73
N PHE A 99 -13.24 -11.97 -7.08
CA PHE A 99 -12.66 -12.22 -5.74
C PHE A 99 -13.53 -11.71 -4.57
N GLN A 100 -14.68 -11.08 -4.83
CA GLN A 100 -15.60 -10.61 -3.79
C GLN A 100 -16.44 -11.73 -3.14
N VAL A 101 -16.39 -12.96 -3.64
CA VAL A 101 -17.30 -14.03 -3.21
C VAL A 101 -16.87 -14.68 -1.88
N SER A 102 -15.68 -14.39 -1.36
CA SER A 102 -15.12 -15.11 -0.18
C SER A 102 -14.88 -14.28 1.07
N ASP A 103 -14.92 -12.94 1.04
CA ASP A 103 -14.75 -12.11 2.25
C ASP A 103 -16.10 -11.61 2.79
N TRP A 104 -16.94 -12.55 3.24
CA TRP A 104 -18.24 -12.27 3.86
C TRP A 104 -18.12 -11.46 5.16
N THR A 105 -16.93 -11.38 5.75
CA THR A 105 -16.62 -10.66 6.98
C THR A 105 -16.33 -9.17 6.79
N LYS A 106 -15.95 -8.74 5.58
CA LYS A 106 -15.68 -7.31 5.27
C LYS A 106 -16.81 -6.59 4.59
N THR A 107 -17.88 -7.28 4.20
CA THR A 107 -19.11 -6.60 3.81
C THR A 107 -19.55 -5.80 5.03
N PRO A 108 -19.53 -4.45 4.98
CA PRO A 108 -20.04 -3.65 6.10
C PRO A 108 -21.44 -4.20 6.38
N SER A 109 -21.79 -4.39 7.64
CA SER A 109 -23.14 -4.78 8.02
C SER A 109 -24.09 -3.68 7.55
N MET A 110 -24.55 -3.77 6.30
CA MET A 110 -25.41 -2.81 5.64
C MET A 110 -26.79 -3.01 6.26
N ARG A 111 -27.07 -2.27 7.34
CA ARG A 111 -28.44 -2.09 7.82
C ARG A 111 -29.17 -1.25 6.79
N GLY A 112 -29.82 -1.91 5.84
CA GLY A 112 -30.59 -1.29 4.77
C GLY A 112 -30.32 -2.01 3.46
N GLY A 113 -31.38 -2.37 2.73
CA GLY A 113 -31.34 -3.16 1.49
C GLY A 113 -30.70 -2.48 0.28
N ALA A 114 -29.65 -1.68 0.47
CA ALA A 114 -28.90 -1.07 -0.60
C ALA A 114 -28.15 -2.15 -1.39
N ASN A 115 -28.33 -2.15 -2.70
CA ASN A 115 -27.69 -3.10 -3.60
C ASN A 115 -26.17 -2.87 -3.59
N PRO A 116 -25.33 -3.87 -3.23
CA PRO A 116 -23.88 -3.75 -3.25
C PRO A 116 -23.31 -3.25 -4.58
N ALA A 117 -23.95 -3.61 -5.71
CA ALA A 117 -23.56 -3.12 -7.02
C ALA A 117 -23.76 -1.61 -7.18
N GLU A 118 -24.82 -1.06 -6.60
CA GLU A 118 -25.12 0.38 -6.63
C GLU A 118 -24.11 1.16 -5.78
N ILE A 119 -23.77 0.65 -4.59
CA ILE A 119 -22.74 1.24 -3.73
C ILE A 119 -21.39 1.23 -4.44
N HIS A 120 -21.03 0.11 -5.08
CA HIS A 120 -19.81 0.01 -5.86
C HIS A 120 -19.78 0.99 -7.03
N ALA A 121 -20.90 1.14 -7.75
CA ALA A 121 -21.01 2.10 -8.86
C ALA A 121 -20.83 3.55 -8.38
N ARG A 122 -21.41 3.93 -7.22
CA ARG A 122 -21.25 5.27 -6.64
C ARG A 122 -19.80 5.55 -6.23
N LEU A 123 -19.15 4.58 -5.57
CA LEU A 123 -17.76 4.68 -5.17
C LEU A 123 -16.83 4.82 -6.37
N LEU A 124 -17.07 4.01 -7.41
CA LEU A 124 -16.30 4.05 -8.65
C LEU A 124 -16.46 5.38 -9.38
N SER A 125 -17.69 5.89 -9.49
CA SER A 125 -17.97 7.18 -10.12
C SER A 125 -17.18 8.32 -9.46
N GLY A 126 -17.24 8.41 -8.13
CA GLY A 126 -16.47 9.41 -7.38
C GLY A 126 -14.95 9.27 -7.54
N TYR A 127 -14.44 8.04 -7.60
CA TYR A 127 -13.03 7.78 -7.88
C TYR A 127 -12.63 8.23 -9.29
N VAL A 128 -13.42 7.93 -10.32
CA VAL A 128 -13.15 8.37 -11.69
C VAL A 128 -13.13 9.89 -11.78
N ASP A 129 -14.14 10.57 -11.22
CA ASP A 129 -14.19 12.04 -11.18
C ASP A 129 -12.94 12.64 -10.52
N TRP A 130 -12.50 12.04 -9.41
CA TRP A 130 -11.27 12.43 -8.74
C TRP A 130 -10.03 12.25 -9.62
N THR A 131 -9.90 11.14 -10.36
CA THR A 131 -8.75 10.95 -11.27
C THR A 131 -8.71 12.01 -12.38
N LEU A 132 -9.88 12.39 -12.91
CA LEU A 132 -10.00 13.46 -13.90
C LEU A 132 -9.60 14.82 -13.31
N ARG A 133 -10.03 15.13 -12.08
CA ARG A 133 -9.60 16.34 -11.37
C ARG A 133 -8.11 16.36 -11.06
N CYS A 134 -7.53 15.22 -10.68
CA CYS A 134 -6.07 15.11 -10.48
C CYS A 134 -5.32 15.46 -11.76
N ARG A 135 -5.74 14.91 -12.91
CA ARG A 135 -5.14 15.22 -14.22
C ARG A 135 -5.25 16.72 -14.54
N LYS A 136 -6.42 17.33 -14.33
CA LYS A 136 -6.64 18.77 -14.54
C LYS A 136 -5.77 19.64 -13.63
N ALA A 137 -5.52 19.21 -12.40
CA ALA A 137 -4.76 19.94 -11.39
C ALA A 137 -3.24 19.67 -11.42
N GLY A 138 -2.75 18.88 -12.39
CA GLY A 138 -1.35 18.46 -12.48
C GLY A 138 -0.91 17.58 -11.31
N VAL A 139 -1.84 16.88 -10.67
CA VAL A 139 -1.57 15.94 -9.57
C VAL A 139 -1.39 14.54 -10.15
N SER A 140 -0.26 13.91 -9.83
CA SER A 140 0.02 12.55 -10.26
C SER A 140 -0.78 11.56 -9.41
N HIS A 141 -1.86 11.03 -9.98
CA HIS A 141 -2.66 9.97 -9.36
C HIS A 141 -1.81 8.73 -9.02
N SER A 142 -0.89 8.32 -9.91
CA SER A 142 -0.08 7.12 -9.67
C SER A 142 0.80 7.23 -8.44
N MET A 143 1.40 8.40 -8.17
CA MET A 143 2.19 8.62 -6.95
C MET A 143 1.36 8.45 -5.67
N ILE A 144 0.07 8.79 -5.73
CA ILE A 144 -0.83 8.67 -4.59
C ILE A 144 -1.13 7.20 -4.32
N ILE A 145 -1.41 6.43 -5.37
CA ILE A 145 -1.67 4.99 -5.26
C ILE A 145 -0.41 4.25 -4.77
N ASP A 146 0.77 4.62 -5.27
CA ASP A 146 2.05 4.08 -4.80
C ASP A 146 2.23 4.24 -3.28
N VAL A 147 1.89 5.40 -2.73
CA VAL A 147 1.96 5.61 -1.29
C VAL A 147 0.84 4.84 -0.56
N LEU A 148 -0.41 5.01 -0.97
CA LEU A 148 -1.57 4.53 -0.20
C LEU A 148 -1.79 3.02 -0.27
N VAL A 149 -1.57 2.42 -1.45
CA VAL A 149 -1.89 1.01 -1.71
C VAL A 149 -0.64 0.15 -1.65
N PHE A 150 0.45 0.60 -2.27
CA PHE A 150 1.69 -0.16 -2.34
C PHE A 150 2.64 0.13 -1.17
N GLY A 151 2.34 1.11 -0.31
CA GLY A 151 3.09 1.39 0.91
C GLY A 151 4.48 1.96 0.66
N PHE A 152 4.70 2.59 -0.51
CA PHE A 152 5.96 3.28 -0.77
C PHE A 152 6.08 4.54 0.09
N SER A 153 7.26 4.75 0.69
CA SER A 153 7.52 6.02 1.37
C SER A 153 7.63 7.17 0.37
N CYS A 154 7.20 8.37 0.77
CA CYS A 154 7.32 9.56 -0.09
C CYS A 154 8.77 9.83 -0.52
N GLN A 155 9.74 9.56 0.35
CA GLN A 155 11.16 9.76 0.03
C GLN A 155 11.68 8.77 -1.02
N ALA A 156 11.24 7.50 -0.93
CA ALA A 156 11.61 6.50 -1.92
C ALA A 156 11.07 6.87 -3.30
N LEU A 157 9.80 7.29 -3.38
CA LEU A 157 9.19 7.74 -4.64
C LEU A 157 9.81 9.03 -5.18
N ASP A 158 10.13 9.99 -4.30
CA ASP A 158 10.84 11.21 -4.73
C ASP A 158 12.17 10.87 -5.41
N SER A 159 12.90 9.90 -4.84
CA SER A 159 14.20 9.44 -5.35
C SER A 159 14.07 8.64 -6.64
N ASP A 160 13.15 7.69 -6.68
CA ASP A 160 12.89 6.81 -7.83
C ASP A 160 12.43 7.62 -9.06
N ARG A 161 11.47 8.54 -8.86
CA ARG A 161 10.94 9.40 -9.91
C ARG A 161 11.82 10.61 -10.22
N ARG A 162 12.96 10.76 -9.52
CA ARG A 162 13.93 11.87 -9.67
C ARG A 162 13.27 13.25 -9.55
N VAL A 163 12.34 13.40 -8.61
CA VAL A 163 11.67 14.68 -8.32
C VAL A 163 12.26 15.34 -7.08
N ARG A 164 11.89 16.60 -6.84
CA ARG A 164 12.35 17.34 -5.66
C ARG A 164 11.86 16.65 -4.38
N LYS A 165 12.73 16.58 -3.37
CA LYS A 165 12.36 16.06 -2.05
C LYS A 165 11.13 16.80 -1.49
N GLY A 166 10.13 16.04 -1.07
CA GLY A 166 8.84 16.53 -0.58
C GLY A 166 7.75 16.65 -1.65
N SER A 167 8.08 16.48 -2.94
CA SER A 167 7.10 16.55 -4.04
C SER A 167 6.01 15.49 -3.89
N THR A 168 6.36 14.25 -3.54
CA THR A 168 5.38 13.18 -3.33
C THR A 168 4.42 13.50 -2.20
N LYS A 169 4.92 14.02 -1.06
CA LYS A 169 4.08 14.42 0.06
C LYS A 169 3.11 15.54 -0.33
N ALA A 170 3.60 16.57 -1.03
CA ALA A 170 2.75 17.67 -1.49
C ALA A 170 1.69 17.19 -2.50
N ASN A 171 2.07 16.31 -3.43
CA ASN A 171 1.17 15.70 -4.40
C ASN A 171 0.09 14.86 -3.72
N LEU A 172 0.46 14.07 -2.71
CA LEU A 172 -0.45 13.27 -1.90
C LEU A 172 -1.50 14.15 -1.21
N LEU A 173 -1.06 15.13 -0.43
CA LEU A 173 -1.98 15.99 0.31
C LEU A 173 -2.91 16.77 -0.62
N LYS A 174 -2.38 17.31 -1.72
CA LYS A 174 -3.19 17.99 -2.75
C LYS A 174 -4.22 17.05 -3.37
N GLY A 175 -3.84 15.82 -3.69
CA GLY A 175 -4.75 14.82 -4.24
C GLY A 175 -5.83 14.38 -3.27
N LEU A 176 -5.50 14.23 -1.98
CA LEU A 176 -6.49 13.93 -0.94
C LEU A 176 -7.50 15.08 -0.78
N SER A 177 -7.03 16.33 -0.75
CA SER A 177 -7.92 17.50 -0.72
C SER A 177 -8.86 17.55 -1.93
N LEU A 178 -8.36 17.26 -3.14
CA LEU A 178 -9.22 17.15 -4.34
C LEU A 178 -10.28 16.05 -4.20
N TYR A 179 -9.97 14.94 -3.53
CA TYR A 179 -10.96 13.89 -3.27
C TYR A 179 -12.02 14.37 -2.29
N CYS A 180 -11.61 15.05 -1.20
CA CYS A 180 -12.54 15.66 -0.25
C CYS A 180 -13.51 16.63 -0.97
N GLU A 181 -13.02 17.46 -1.90
CA GLU A 181 -13.85 18.35 -2.71
C GLU A 181 -14.87 17.60 -3.59
N VAL A 182 -14.49 16.47 -4.20
CA VAL A 182 -15.42 15.63 -4.99
C VAL A 182 -16.53 15.08 -4.10
N LYS A 183 -16.20 14.72 -2.85
CA LYS A 183 -17.14 14.16 -1.89
C LYS A 183 -17.96 15.21 -1.12
N GLY A 184 -17.61 16.49 -1.25
CA GLY A 184 -18.20 17.58 -0.46
C GLY A 184 -17.80 17.57 1.01
N TRP A 185 -16.63 17.02 1.33
CA TRP A 185 -16.09 16.96 2.70
C TRP A 185 -15.28 18.20 3.05
N PRO A 186 -15.26 18.63 4.33
CA PRO A 186 -14.45 19.77 4.77
C PRO A 186 -12.97 19.40 4.73
N SER A 187 -12.22 20.02 3.82
CA SER A 187 -10.79 19.77 3.57
C SER A 187 -9.88 20.56 4.50
#